data_AF-A0A9E4MF79-F1
#
_entry.id   AF-A0A9E4MF79-F1
#
_cell.length_a   1.000
_cell.length_b   1.000
_cell.length_c   1.000
_cell.angle_alpha   90.00
_cell.angle_beta   90.00
_cell.angle_gamma   90.00
#
_symmetry.space_group_name_H-M   'P 1'
#
loop_
_entity.id
_entity.type
_entity.pdbx_description
1 polymer ?
#
loop_
_entity_poly.entity_id
_entity_poly.type
_entity_poly.pdbx_seq_one_letter_code
_entity_poly.pdbx_strand_id
1 'polypeptide(L)'
;MDKTEFLISKWRAEGIDMVYPLVFKFRSAVVGEGWLAGVELCGAAVVTKEASGEFIAHGLKPGGVAGVGSTLTEAYLAYKEEVQTVLYDMAGTVPYEAFRESVLEFFDSADAWGEAKFAEGRSMVAAGKVDSSLTLEPNPDPRVSVVELELRSKNNPVLPAGESLPVQLAA
;
A
#
# COMPACT_ATOMS: atom_id res chain seq x y z
N MET A 1 -16.56 -5.77 -29.01
CA MET A 1 -15.33 -5.94 -28.23
C MET A 1 -15.74 -5.90 -26.77
N ASP A 2 -15.41 -6.94 -26.01
CA ASP A 2 -15.74 -6.97 -24.58
C ASP A 2 -14.94 -5.87 -23.84
N LYS A 3 -15.52 -5.29 -22.78
CA LYS A 3 -14.87 -4.22 -21.99
C LYS A 3 -13.53 -4.70 -21.43
N THR A 4 -13.48 -5.96 -21.02
CA THR A 4 -12.28 -6.66 -20.56
C THR A 4 -11.17 -6.70 -21.63
N GLU A 5 -11.54 -7.06 -22.87
CA GLU A 5 -10.60 -7.16 -23.99
C GLU A 5 -10.03 -5.79 -24.37
N PHE A 6 -10.87 -4.75 -24.30
CA PHE A 6 -10.43 -3.37 -24.49
C PHE A 6 -9.36 -2.96 -23.47
N LEU A 7 -9.57 -3.27 -22.18
CA LEU A 7 -8.63 -2.95 -21.11
C LEU A 7 -7.29 -3.68 -21.31
N ILE A 8 -7.33 -4.99 -21.58
CA ILE A 8 -6.11 -5.76 -21.86
C ILE A 8 -5.35 -5.17 -23.04
N SER A 9 -6.04 -4.83 -24.14
CA SER A 9 -5.40 -4.21 -25.31
C SER A 9 -4.78 -2.85 -24.98
N LYS A 10 -5.47 -2.04 -24.17
CA LYS A 10 -4.97 -0.74 -23.70
C LYS A 10 -3.71 -0.90 -22.85
N TRP A 11 -3.73 -1.82 -21.87
CA TRP A 11 -2.59 -2.09 -20.99
C TRP A 11 -1.36 -2.55 -21.77
N ARG A 12 -1.54 -3.46 -22.72
CA ARG A 12 -0.42 -3.94 -23.56
C ARG A 12 0.21 -2.82 -24.38
N ALA A 13 -0.59 -1.86 -24.84
CA ALA A 13 -0.07 -0.68 -25.54
C ALA A 13 0.75 0.25 -24.61
N GLU A 14 0.50 0.18 -23.30
CA GLU A 14 1.25 0.88 -22.26
C GLU A 14 2.44 0.05 -21.70
N GLY A 15 2.66 -1.18 -22.21
CA GLY A 15 3.72 -2.08 -21.72
C GLY A 15 3.30 -3.00 -20.57
N ILE A 16 2.03 -2.97 -20.16
CA ILE A 16 1.50 -3.72 -19.01
C ILE A 16 0.79 -4.99 -19.47
N ASP A 17 1.19 -6.13 -18.93
CA ASP A 17 0.58 -7.43 -19.18
C ASP A 17 -0.62 -7.71 -18.26
N MET A 18 -0.55 -7.28 -17.01
CA MET A 18 -1.57 -7.55 -15.99
C MET A 18 -1.59 -6.46 -14.92
N VAL A 19 -2.76 -6.22 -14.33
CA VAL A 19 -2.95 -5.30 -13.21
C VAL A 19 -3.62 -6.02 -12.05
N TYR A 20 -3.04 -5.89 -10.86
CA TYR A 20 -3.52 -6.48 -9.61
C TYR A 20 -3.93 -5.37 -8.64
N PRO A 21 -5.23 -5.20 -8.33
CA PRO A 21 -5.68 -4.25 -7.33
C PRO A 21 -5.47 -4.83 -5.93
N LEU A 22 -4.56 -4.27 -5.14
CA LEU A 22 -4.23 -4.76 -3.80
C LEU A 22 -4.83 -3.85 -2.73
N VAL A 23 -5.35 -4.47 -1.67
CA VAL A 23 -5.72 -3.79 -0.42
C VAL A 23 -4.87 -4.33 0.70
N PHE A 24 -4.54 -3.46 1.64
CA PHE A 24 -3.65 -3.84 2.74
C PHE A 24 -4.02 -3.13 4.04
N LYS A 25 -3.57 -3.77 5.12
CA LYS A 25 -3.47 -3.17 6.45
C LYS A 25 -2.02 -3.23 6.88
N PHE A 26 -1.47 -2.07 7.22
CA PHE A 26 -0.10 -1.89 7.65
C PHE A 26 -0.10 -1.26 9.03
N ARG A 27 0.73 -1.80 9.92
CA ARG A 27 0.91 -1.32 11.29
C ARG A 27 2.39 -1.14 11.56
N SER A 28 2.78 0.02 12.04
CA SER A 28 4.16 0.34 12.40
C SER A 28 4.23 1.17 13.67
N ALA A 29 5.31 0.98 14.43
CA ALA A 29 5.67 1.86 15.52
C ALA A 29 6.82 2.76 15.05
N VAL A 30 6.67 4.07 15.24
CA VAL A 30 7.66 5.08 14.82
C VAL A 30 8.14 5.81 16.06
N VAL A 31 9.45 5.82 16.27
CA VAL A 31 10.08 6.52 17.40
C VAL A 31 10.59 7.86 16.88
N GLY A 32 10.19 8.94 17.53
CA GLY A 32 10.78 10.26 17.33
C GLY A 32 11.45 10.79 18.59
N GLU A 33 11.87 12.05 18.57
CA GLU A 33 12.57 12.67 19.69
C GLU A 33 11.61 12.94 20.87
N GLY A 34 11.61 12.03 21.84
CA GLY A 34 10.82 12.17 23.07
C GLY A 34 9.39 11.64 22.97
N TRP A 35 9.00 11.03 21.84
CA TRP A 35 7.67 10.46 21.63
C TRP A 35 7.74 9.11 20.89
N LEU A 36 6.69 8.31 21.05
CA LEU A 36 6.49 7.05 20.33
C LEU A 36 5.11 7.09 19.69
N ALA A 37 5.01 6.82 18.39
CA ALA A 37 3.74 6.79 17.68
C ALA A 37 3.41 5.40 17.17
N GLY A 38 2.13 5.02 17.28
CA GLY A 38 1.55 3.90 16.57
C GLY A 38 0.86 4.40 15.30
N VAL A 39 1.24 3.85 14.14
CA VAL A 39 0.64 4.16 12.84
C VAL A 39 -0.08 2.92 12.33
N GLU A 40 -1.38 3.05 12.04
CA GLU A 40 -2.18 2.06 11.31
C GLU A 40 -2.66 2.66 10.00
N LEU A 41 -2.31 2.03 8.88
CA LEU A 41 -2.77 2.38 7.54
C LEU A 41 -3.66 1.25 7.01
N CYS A 42 -4.85 1.57 6.54
CA CYS A 42 -5.63 0.71 5.66
C CYS A 42 -5.65 1.38 4.30
N GLY A 43 -4.97 0.77 3.34
CA GLY A 43 -4.64 1.40 2.08
C GLY A 43 -4.92 0.52 0.88
N ALA A 44 -4.59 1.07 -0.28
CA ALA A 44 -4.66 0.39 -1.55
C ALA A 44 -3.38 0.64 -2.35
N ALA A 45 -3.04 -0.32 -3.20
CA ALA A 45 -1.96 -0.24 -4.16
C ALA A 45 -2.38 -0.95 -5.46
N VAL A 46 -1.73 -0.59 -6.55
CA VAL A 46 -1.87 -1.28 -7.83
C VAL A 46 -0.55 -1.94 -8.14
N VAL A 47 -0.55 -3.24 -8.40
CA VAL A 47 0.65 -3.89 -8.94
C VAL A 47 0.45 -4.12 -10.44
N THR A 48 1.35 -3.56 -11.25
CA THR A 48 1.45 -3.90 -12.67
C THR A 48 2.44 -5.03 -12.83
N LYS A 49 2.15 -5.95 -13.76
CA LYS A 49 3.14 -6.82 -14.35
C LYS A 49 3.51 -6.21 -15.70
N GLU A 50 4.74 -5.73 -15.82
CA GLU A 50 5.25 -5.20 -17.07
C GLU A 50 5.59 -6.33 -18.06
N ALA A 51 5.62 -6.01 -19.36
CA ALA A 51 5.98 -6.96 -20.42
C ALA A 51 7.42 -7.50 -20.28
N SER A 52 8.28 -6.80 -19.54
CA SER A 52 9.62 -7.27 -19.14
C SER A 52 9.57 -8.45 -18.16
N GLY A 53 8.41 -8.70 -17.53
CA GLY A 53 8.22 -9.68 -16.46
C GLY A 53 8.38 -9.10 -15.05
N GLU A 54 8.75 -7.82 -14.93
CA GLU A 54 8.88 -7.12 -13.65
C GLU A 54 7.51 -6.78 -13.05
N PHE A 55 7.41 -6.82 -11.72
CA PHE A 55 6.23 -6.39 -10.99
C PHE A 55 6.52 -5.05 -10.32
N ILE A 56 5.66 -4.06 -10.52
CA ILE A 56 5.78 -2.74 -9.93
C ILE A 56 4.52 -2.44 -9.11
N ALA A 57 4.69 -2.28 -7.81
CA ALA A 57 3.64 -1.90 -6.87
C ALA A 57 3.61 -0.37 -6.74
N HIS A 58 2.54 0.25 -7.22
CA HIS A 58 2.27 1.68 -7.11
C HIS A 58 1.32 1.93 -5.94
N GLY A 59 1.74 2.75 -4.98
CA GLY A 59 0.88 3.17 -3.89
C GLY A 59 -0.29 4.01 -4.39
N LEU A 60 -1.49 3.76 -3.84
CA LEU A 60 -2.66 4.59 -4.10
C LEU A 60 -2.99 5.48 -2.90
N LYS A 61 -3.07 4.86 -1.72
CA LYS A 61 -3.23 5.52 -0.43
C LYS A 61 -2.42 4.78 0.64
N PRO A 62 -1.23 5.26 1.04
CA PRO A 62 -0.55 6.43 0.48
C PRO A 62 -0.09 6.23 -0.97
N GLY A 63 -0.12 7.31 -1.76
CA GLY A 63 0.48 7.41 -3.07
C GLY A 63 1.96 7.82 -3.02
N GLY A 64 2.55 8.10 -4.19
CA GLY A 64 3.91 8.66 -4.31
C GLY A 64 5.05 7.71 -3.95
N VAL A 65 4.76 6.45 -3.67
CA VAL A 65 5.73 5.40 -3.35
C VAL A 65 5.54 4.23 -4.29
N ALA A 66 6.64 3.63 -4.73
CA ALA A 66 6.62 2.44 -5.56
C ALA A 66 7.60 1.38 -5.05
N GLY A 67 7.23 0.11 -5.19
CA GLY A 67 8.08 -1.04 -4.93
C GLY A 67 8.24 -1.89 -6.17
N VAL A 68 9.40 -2.51 -6.36
CA VAL A 68 9.71 -3.33 -7.53
C VAL A 68 10.12 -4.73 -7.09
N GLY A 69 9.70 -5.75 -7.82
CA GLY A 69 10.05 -7.14 -7.54
C GLY A 69 9.91 -8.07 -8.73
N SER A 70 10.44 -9.30 -8.58
CA SER A 70 10.29 -10.35 -9.60
C SER A 70 8.97 -11.11 -9.46
N THR A 71 8.25 -10.89 -8.35
CA THR A 71 6.92 -11.45 -8.10
C THR A 71 5.98 -10.39 -7.54
N LEU A 72 4.68 -10.66 -7.61
CA LEU A 72 3.62 -9.84 -7.02
C LEU A 72 3.89 -9.56 -5.52
N THR A 73 4.29 -10.59 -4.77
CA THR A 73 4.57 -10.48 -3.34
C THR A 73 5.82 -9.65 -3.08
N GLU A 74 6.90 -9.85 -3.86
CA GLU A 74 8.14 -9.08 -3.70
C GLU A 74 7.91 -7.59 -3.97
N ALA A 75 7.20 -7.24 -5.04
CA ALA A 75 6.90 -5.84 -5.35
C ALA A 75 6.09 -5.17 -4.22
N TYR A 76 5.10 -5.89 -3.68
CA TYR A 76 4.32 -5.39 -2.54
C TYR A 76 5.16 -5.25 -1.26
N LEU A 77 6.04 -6.21 -0.95
CA LEU A 77 6.94 -6.11 0.20
C LEU A 77 7.89 -4.92 0.05
N ALA A 78 8.48 -4.72 -1.13
CA ALA A 78 9.31 -3.56 -1.42
C ALA A 78 8.53 -2.24 -1.24
N TYR A 79 7.28 -2.19 -1.72
CA TYR A 79 6.42 -1.01 -1.51
C TYR A 79 6.19 -0.72 -0.02
N LYS A 80 5.92 -1.76 0.79
CA LYS A 80 5.75 -1.59 2.23
C LYS A 80 7.02 -1.09 2.92
N GLU A 81 8.18 -1.59 2.51
CA GLU A 81 9.47 -1.15 3.02
C GLU A 81 9.68 0.33 2.73
N GLU A 82 9.37 0.78 1.51
CA GLU A 82 9.44 2.19 1.15
C GLU A 82 8.45 3.07 1.96
N VAL A 83 7.21 2.62 2.14
CA VAL A 83 6.25 3.31 3.03
C VAL A 83 6.82 3.44 4.45
N GLN A 84 7.47 2.38 4.97
CA GLN A 84 8.09 2.40 6.29
C GLN A 84 9.27 3.37 6.36
N THR A 85 10.11 3.42 5.33
CA THR A 85 11.22 4.39 5.21
C THR A 85 10.70 5.82 5.23
N VAL A 86 9.65 6.12 4.44
CA VAL A 86 9.02 7.45 4.42
C VAL A 86 8.51 7.86 5.80
N LEU A 87 7.88 6.95 6.55
CA LEU A 87 7.42 7.24 7.91
C LEU A 87 8.59 7.57 8.86
N TYR A 88 9.74 6.89 8.70
CA TYR A 88 10.92 7.18 9.51
C TYR A 88 11.56 8.52 9.14
N ASP A 89 11.61 8.85 7.85
CA ASP A 89 12.11 10.15 7.38
C ASP A 89 11.24 11.31 7.88
N MET A 90 9.91 11.13 7.92
CA MET A 90 8.98 12.10 8.49
C MET A 90 9.16 12.32 9.99
N ALA A 91 9.57 11.30 10.73
CA ALA A 91 9.76 11.41 12.18
C ALA A 91 10.91 12.37 12.52
N GLY A 92 12.01 12.30 11.76
CA GLY A 92 13.15 13.22 11.84
C GLY A 92 13.48 13.67 13.27
N THR A 93 13.54 14.98 13.46
CA THR A 93 13.66 15.62 14.79
C THR A 93 12.44 16.50 15.09
N VAL A 94 11.27 16.16 14.53
CA VAL A 94 10.06 16.99 14.66
C VAL A 94 9.23 16.57 15.90
N PRO A 95 8.42 17.48 16.47
CA PRO A 95 7.45 17.10 17.49
C PRO A 95 6.38 16.15 16.94
N TYR A 96 5.73 15.39 17.83
CA TYR A 96 4.72 14.39 17.48
C TYR A 96 3.61 14.94 16.57
N GLU A 97 3.11 16.14 16.84
CA GLU A 97 2.02 16.75 16.07
C GLU A 97 2.41 16.99 14.61
N ALA A 98 3.64 17.47 14.37
CA ALA A 98 4.16 17.71 13.02
C ALA A 98 4.38 16.39 12.25
N PHE A 99 4.87 15.36 12.94
CA PHE A 99 4.95 14.02 12.38
C PHE A 99 3.54 13.50 12.00
N ARG A 100 2.58 13.61 12.92
CA ARG A 100 1.20 13.18 12.70
C ARG A 100 0.58 13.88 11.50
N GLU A 101 0.71 15.19 11.39
CA GLU A 101 0.22 15.96 10.24
C GLU A 101 0.85 15.48 8.93
N SER A 102 2.17 15.29 8.90
CA SER A 102 2.90 14.79 7.72
C SER A 102 2.41 13.41 7.27
N VAL A 103 2.15 12.50 8.22
CA VAL A 103 1.61 11.16 7.90
C VAL A 103 0.20 11.24 7.34
N LEU A 104 -0.65 12.13 7.87
CA LEU A 104 -2.01 12.33 7.34
C LEU A 104 -1.98 12.90 5.92
N GLU A 105 -1.12 13.89 5.66
CA GLU A 105 -0.93 14.48 4.33
C GLU A 105 -0.39 13.45 3.33
N PHE A 106 0.64 12.69 3.73
CA PHE A 106 1.19 11.61 2.92
C PHE A 106 0.14 10.56 2.56
N PHE A 107 -0.70 10.19 3.52
CA PHE A 107 -1.78 9.23 3.28
C PHE A 107 -2.82 9.75 2.27
N ASP A 108 -3.08 11.05 2.25
CA ASP A 108 -4.06 11.65 1.34
C ASP A 108 -3.48 12.06 -0.02
N SER A 109 -2.20 11.79 -0.27
CA SER A 109 -1.59 11.97 -1.58
C SER A 109 -2.37 11.18 -2.66
N ALA A 110 -2.84 11.89 -3.69
CA ALA A 110 -3.64 11.32 -4.76
C ALA A 110 -2.75 10.87 -5.93
N ASP A 111 -3.01 9.68 -6.45
CA ASP A 111 -2.47 9.20 -7.72
C ASP A 111 -3.62 8.86 -8.69
N ALA A 112 -3.99 9.82 -9.54
CA ALA A 112 -5.09 9.66 -10.49
C ALA A 112 -4.85 8.51 -11.50
N TRP A 113 -3.59 8.23 -11.85
CA TRP A 113 -3.26 7.09 -12.69
C TRP A 113 -3.49 5.79 -11.92
N GLY A 114 -3.00 5.71 -10.68
CA GLY A 114 -3.24 4.61 -9.77
C GLY A 114 -4.73 4.33 -9.53
N GLU A 115 -5.55 5.37 -9.32
CA GLU A 115 -7.00 5.24 -9.11
C GLU A 115 -7.69 4.59 -10.33
N ALA A 116 -7.34 5.07 -11.53
CA ALA A 116 -7.87 4.51 -12.77
C ALA A 116 -7.46 3.04 -12.94
N LYS A 117 -6.18 2.72 -12.75
CA LYS A 117 -5.69 1.34 -12.85
C LYS A 117 -6.26 0.42 -11.80
N PHE A 118 -6.47 0.91 -10.58
CA PHE A 118 -7.11 0.17 -9.51
C PHE A 118 -8.55 -0.20 -9.89
N ALA A 119 -9.33 0.75 -10.40
CA ALA A 119 -10.70 0.51 -10.84
C ALA A 119 -10.79 -0.44 -12.04
N GLU A 120 -9.87 -0.30 -13.01
CA GLU A 120 -9.75 -1.23 -14.14
C GLU A 120 -9.38 -2.65 -13.65
N GLY A 121 -8.40 -2.76 -12.75
CA GLY A 121 -7.99 -4.02 -12.11
C GLY A 121 -9.12 -4.71 -11.36
N ARG A 122 -9.91 -3.98 -10.55
CA ARG A 122 -11.07 -4.58 -9.87
C ARG A 122 -12.10 -5.13 -10.84
N SER A 123 -12.33 -4.42 -11.96
CA SER A 123 -13.24 -4.91 -13.00
C SER A 123 -12.77 -6.25 -13.57
N MET A 124 -11.45 -6.46 -13.68
CA MET A 124 -10.86 -7.72 -14.13
C MET A 124 -10.95 -8.84 -13.09
N VAL A 125 -10.76 -8.51 -11.81
CA VAL A 125 -10.97 -9.45 -10.70
C VAL A 125 -12.43 -9.93 -10.68
N ALA A 126 -13.39 -9.00 -10.74
CA ALA A 126 -14.81 -9.32 -10.78
C ALA A 126 -15.22 -10.16 -12.00
N ALA A 127 -14.51 -10.01 -13.13
CA ALA A 127 -14.70 -10.82 -14.33
C ALA A 127 -13.99 -12.18 -14.29
N GLY A 128 -13.24 -12.50 -13.22
CA GLY A 128 -12.47 -13.74 -13.09
C GLY A 128 -11.28 -13.82 -14.05
N LYS A 129 -10.69 -12.67 -14.43
CA LYS A 129 -9.61 -12.57 -15.42
C LYS A 129 -8.23 -12.29 -14.81
N VAL A 130 -8.17 -12.16 -13.49
CA VAL A 130 -6.92 -12.03 -12.74
C VAL A 130 -6.62 -13.39 -12.11
N ASP A 131 -5.49 -13.98 -12.51
CA ASP A 131 -4.98 -15.21 -11.90
C ASP A 131 -4.03 -14.87 -10.76
N SER A 132 -4.38 -15.26 -9.54
CA SER A 132 -3.61 -14.99 -8.33
C SER A 132 -4.00 -15.95 -7.21
N SER A 133 -3.04 -16.25 -6.33
CA SER A 133 -3.26 -17.03 -5.10
C SER A 133 -3.71 -16.18 -3.91
N LEU A 134 -3.86 -14.86 -4.09
CA LEU A 134 -4.25 -13.94 -3.02
C LEU A 134 -5.74 -14.07 -2.66
N THR A 135 -6.04 -13.90 -1.38
CA THR A 135 -7.42 -13.86 -0.88
C THR A 135 -8.14 -12.62 -1.43
N LEU A 136 -9.38 -12.80 -1.88
CA LEU A 136 -10.27 -11.71 -2.25
C LEU A 136 -10.86 -11.05 -0.99
N GLU A 137 -10.78 -9.73 -0.91
CA GLU A 137 -11.43 -8.93 0.13
C GLU A 137 -12.30 -7.84 -0.50
N PRO A 138 -13.39 -7.45 0.16
CA PRO A 138 -14.09 -6.22 -0.18
C PRO A 138 -13.11 -5.05 -0.10
N ASN A 139 -13.14 -4.17 -1.10
CA ASN A 139 -12.37 -2.93 -1.08
C ASN A 139 -12.73 -2.09 0.17
N PRO A 140 -11.86 -1.99 1.19
CA PRO A 140 -12.17 -1.25 2.41
C PRO A 140 -12.03 0.25 2.16
N ASP A 141 -12.73 1.06 2.95
CA ASP A 141 -12.50 2.51 2.96
C ASP A 141 -11.06 2.79 3.44
N PRO A 142 -10.25 3.48 2.63
CA PRO A 142 -8.90 3.85 3.02
C PRO A 142 -8.93 4.75 4.26
N ARG A 143 -8.09 4.45 5.24
CA ARG A 143 -7.99 5.24 6.47
C ARG A 143 -6.60 5.15 7.08
N VAL A 144 -6.24 6.19 7.82
CA VAL A 144 -5.01 6.26 8.61
C VAL A 144 -5.36 6.63 10.04
N SER A 145 -4.69 5.99 10.99
CA SER A 145 -4.70 6.36 12.39
C SER A 145 -3.27 6.53 12.86
N VAL A 146 -3.00 7.66 13.50
CA VAL A 146 -1.71 7.96 14.15
C VAL A 146 -2.04 8.34 15.58
N VAL A 147 -1.50 7.57 16.53
CA VAL A 147 -1.74 7.76 17.97
C VAL A 147 -0.41 7.84 18.69
N GLU A 148 -0.29 8.77 19.61
CA GLU A 148 0.84 8.80 20.53
C GLU A 148 0.68 7.64 21.53
N LEU A 149 1.72 6.85 21.67
CA LEU A 149 1.76 5.73 22.58
C LEU A 149 2.43 6.17 23.87
N GLU A 150 1.74 6.02 24.99
CA GLU A 150 2.37 6.18 26.30
C GLU A 150 3.44 5.10 26.46
N LEU A 151 4.70 5.53 26.66
CA LEU A 151 5.75 4.67 27.20
C LEU A 151 5.35 4.33 28.65
N ARG A 152 4.54 3.29 28.84
CA ARG A 152 4.23 2.79 30.18
C ARG A 152 5.53 2.33 30.82
N SER A 153 6.05 3.16 31.73
CA SER A 153 7.14 2.80 32.62
C SER A 153 6.73 1.59 33.44
N LYS A 154 7.56 0.54 33.34
CA LYS A 154 7.59 -0.75 34.05
C LYS A 154 6.88 -1.91 33.33
N ASN A 155 7.72 -2.88 32.97
CA ASN A 155 7.50 -4.12 32.23
C ASN A 155 7.44 -3.96 30.70
N ASN A 156 8.64 -3.97 30.12
CA ASN A 156 9.00 -4.26 28.73
C ASN A 156 7.79 -4.67 27.85
N PRO A 157 7.19 -3.74 27.09
CA PRO A 157 6.29 -4.16 26.03
C PRO A 157 7.18 -4.80 24.96
N VAL A 158 7.05 -6.12 24.82
CA VAL A 158 7.37 -6.75 23.55
C VAL A 158 6.45 -6.07 22.55
N LEU A 159 7.00 -5.16 21.74
CA LEU A 159 6.33 -4.70 20.53
C LEU A 159 5.87 -5.97 19.81
N PRO A 160 4.57 -6.21 19.59
CA PRO A 160 4.20 -7.27 18.67
C PRO A 160 4.92 -6.93 17.37
N ALA A 161 5.83 -7.81 16.93
CA ALA A 161 6.47 -7.69 15.63
C ALA A 161 5.34 -7.37 14.65
N GLY A 162 5.41 -6.21 13.99
CA GLY A 162 4.29 -5.62 13.27
C GLY A 162 3.56 -6.70 12.50
N GLU A 163 2.39 -7.10 12.98
CA GLU A 163 1.68 -8.23 12.42
C GLU A 163 1.13 -7.73 11.09
N SER A 164 1.90 -7.99 10.03
CA SER A 164 1.44 -7.74 8.67
C SER A 164 0.33 -8.74 8.42
N LEU A 165 -0.90 -8.22 8.29
CA LEU A 165 -1.92 -9.01 7.64
C LEU A 165 -1.44 -9.33 6.20
N PRO A 166 -1.78 -10.52 5.68
CA PRO A 166 -1.41 -10.87 4.31
C PRO A 166 -2.01 -9.82 3.35
N VAL A 167 -1.32 -9.58 2.25
CA VAL A 167 -1.88 -8.75 1.17
C VAL A 167 -3.04 -9.47 0.52
N GLN A 168 -4.05 -8.70 0.13
CA GLN A 168 -5.31 -9.22 -0.37
C GLN A 168 -5.67 -8.51 -1.66
N LEU A 169 -6.37 -9.23 -2.55
CA LEU A 169 -6.91 -8.66 -3.78
C LEU A 169 -8.22 -7.95 -3.47
N ALA A 170 -8.39 -6.75 -4.02
CA ALA A 170 -9.66 -6.05 -3.97
C ALA A 170 -10.65 -6.67 -4.97
N ALA A 171 -11.78 -7.16 -4.47
CA ALA A 171 -12.94 -7.59 -5.26
C ALA A 171 -13.80 -6.41 -5.74
#